data_AF-U5KL81-F1
#
_entry.id   AF-U5KL81-F1
#
_cell.length_a   1.000
_cell.length_b   1.000
_cell.length_c   1.000
_cell.angle_alpha   90.00
_cell.angle_beta   90.00
_cell.angle_gamma   90.00
#
_symmetry.space_group_name_H-M   'P 1'
#
loop_
_entity.id
_entity.type
_entity.pdbx_description
1 polymer ?
#
loop_
_entity_poly.entity_id
_entity_poly.type
_entity_poly.pdbx_seq_one_letter_code
_entity_poly.pdbx_strand_id
1 'polypeptide(L)'
;CLHMTVQTAVLIETLVVLGAELRWSSCNIFSTQDNAAAAIAKAGIPVFAWKGETDEEYDWCIRQTLKGFSGDGLPNMILDDGGDLTNLVIDHYPELIPKIYGISEETTTGVKNLYKRLQKGKLPIPAINVNDSVTKSKFDNLYGCRESLVDGIKRATDVMIAGKTCCVCGYGDVGKGSAAALRAFGARVVVTEVDPINALQAAMEGYQVVRVEDIAAEAHIFVTTTGNDDIITREHFPLMRDDAIVCNIGHFDTEIQVDWLEKNAKEHVEIKPQVDRYTMESGRHIILLAKGRLVNLGCANGHPSFVMSNSFANQVLAQIELWTNRDNDKYPRGEKAQVYFLPKHLDEKVAALHLAQVGAKLTKLTPSQAEYINCTVDGPFKADHYRY
;
A
#
# COMPACT_ATOMS: atom_id res chain seq x y z
N CYS A 1 -6.82 4.29 -10.20
CA CYS A 1 -5.90 5.22 -9.52
C CYS A 1 -4.96 4.37 -8.68
N LEU A 2 -3.69 4.25 -9.08
CA LEU A 2 -2.69 3.39 -8.44
C LEU A 2 -1.31 3.84 -8.91
N HIS A 3 -0.29 3.78 -8.04
CA HIS A 3 1.10 4.12 -8.34
C HIS A 3 1.51 3.75 -9.78
N MET A 4 1.92 4.72 -10.61
CA MET A 4 2.26 4.48 -12.01
C MET A 4 3.69 3.94 -12.16
N THR A 5 3.88 2.65 -11.90
CA THR A 5 5.19 1.97 -11.89
C THR A 5 5.35 0.99 -13.07
N VAL A 6 6.55 0.41 -13.24
CA VAL A 6 6.79 -0.71 -14.18
C VAL A 6 5.88 -1.90 -13.88
N GLN A 7 5.64 -2.20 -12.61
CA GLN A 7 4.77 -3.29 -12.18
C GLN A 7 3.32 -2.99 -12.62
N THR A 8 2.87 -1.76 -12.39
CA THR A 8 1.51 -1.30 -12.74
C THR A 8 1.32 -1.27 -14.25
N ALA A 9 2.36 -0.96 -15.03
CA ALA A 9 2.32 -1.05 -16.48
C ALA A 9 1.93 -2.47 -16.96
N VAL A 10 2.46 -3.52 -16.32
CA VAL A 10 2.08 -4.92 -16.62
C VAL A 10 0.62 -5.20 -16.25
N LEU A 11 0.13 -4.66 -15.13
CA LEU A 11 -1.30 -4.76 -14.76
C LEU A 11 -2.19 -4.09 -15.81
N ILE A 12 -1.85 -2.88 -16.22
CA ILE A 12 -2.56 -2.11 -17.26
C ILE A 12 -2.63 -2.91 -18.55
N GLU A 13 -1.49 -3.37 -19.08
CA GLU A 13 -1.45 -4.17 -20.30
C GLU A 13 -2.24 -5.48 -20.16
N THR A 14 -2.20 -6.13 -18.99
CA THR A 14 -3.00 -7.33 -18.71
C THR A 14 -4.50 -7.06 -18.82
N LEU A 15 -4.98 -5.97 -18.23
CA LEU A 15 -6.39 -5.59 -18.30
C LEU A 15 -6.81 -5.25 -19.75
N VAL A 16 -5.94 -4.59 -20.52
CA VAL A 16 -6.19 -4.33 -21.96
C VAL A 16 -6.23 -5.64 -22.77
N VAL A 17 -5.31 -6.58 -22.52
CA VAL A 17 -5.32 -7.91 -23.16
C VAL A 17 -6.61 -8.67 -22.86
N LEU A 18 -7.18 -8.47 -21.67
CA LEU A 18 -8.48 -9.03 -21.27
C LEU A 18 -9.69 -8.28 -21.87
N GLY A 19 -9.46 -7.21 -22.62
CA GLY A 19 -10.48 -6.47 -23.36
C GLY A 19 -10.99 -5.19 -22.67
N ALA A 20 -10.35 -4.75 -21.58
CA ALA A 20 -10.73 -3.51 -20.92
C ALA A 20 -10.18 -2.27 -21.67
N GLU A 21 -10.97 -1.20 -21.70
CA GLU A 21 -10.48 0.15 -22.00
C GLU A 21 -10.13 0.85 -20.69
N LEU A 22 -8.95 1.49 -20.63
CA LEU A 22 -8.40 2.01 -19.39
C LEU A 22 -8.02 3.49 -19.52
N ARG A 23 -8.11 4.19 -18.40
CA ARG A 23 -7.53 5.51 -18.19
C ARG A 23 -6.88 5.52 -16.81
N TRP A 24 -5.69 6.08 -16.69
CA TRP A 24 -4.87 5.88 -15.50
C TRP A 24 -4.33 7.18 -14.91
N SER A 25 -4.26 7.22 -13.58
CA SER A 25 -3.56 8.23 -12.77
C SER A 25 -2.80 7.54 -11.64
N SER A 26 -1.72 8.17 -11.17
CA SER A 26 -1.02 7.75 -9.96
C SER A 26 -1.88 8.05 -8.72
N CYS A 27 -1.70 7.29 -7.63
CA CYS A 27 -2.27 7.58 -6.31
C CYS A 27 -1.27 8.27 -5.36
N ASN A 28 -0.10 8.65 -5.87
CA ASN A 28 0.89 9.42 -5.10
C ASN A 28 1.78 10.25 -6.02
N ILE A 29 2.06 11.49 -5.60
CA ILE A 29 2.83 12.48 -6.36
C ILE A 29 4.29 12.10 -6.62
N PHE A 30 4.86 11.17 -5.84
CA PHE A 30 6.27 10.76 -5.98
C PHE A 30 6.46 9.34 -6.48
N SER A 31 5.40 8.55 -6.63
CA SER A 31 5.52 7.11 -6.95
C SER A 31 5.65 6.80 -8.43
N THR A 32 5.34 7.75 -9.32
CA THR A 32 5.39 7.53 -10.75
C THR A 32 6.82 7.23 -11.21
N GLN A 33 6.96 6.21 -12.06
CA GLN A 33 8.17 5.93 -12.82
C GLN A 33 7.93 6.43 -14.25
N ASP A 34 8.49 7.59 -14.61
CA ASP A 34 8.15 8.29 -15.85
C ASP A 34 8.40 7.44 -17.10
N ASN A 35 9.41 6.56 -17.07
CA ASN A 35 9.67 5.61 -18.14
C ASN A 35 8.54 4.57 -18.30
N ALA A 36 7.90 4.14 -17.23
CA ALA A 36 6.73 3.26 -17.28
C ALA A 36 5.49 4.01 -17.78
N ALA A 37 5.26 5.23 -17.29
CA ALA A 37 4.18 6.09 -17.77
C ALA A 37 4.32 6.38 -19.28
N ALA A 38 5.53 6.70 -19.75
CA ALA A 38 5.82 6.92 -21.17
C ALA A 38 5.58 5.67 -22.02
N ALA A 39 5.90 4.47 -21.52
CA ALA A 39 5.64 3.22 -22.23
C ALA A 39 4.13 2.97 -22.42
N ILE A 40 3.34 3.19 -21.37
CA ILE A 40 1.86 3.07 -21.42
C ILE A 40 1.24 4.13 -22.33
N ALA A 41 1.70 5.37 -22.26
CA ALA A 41 1.25 6.44 -23.17
C ALA A 41 1.56 6.09 -24.63
N LYS A 42 2.77 5.58 -24.92
CA LYS A 42 3.18 5.15 -26.26
C LYS A 42 2.35 3.99 -26.79
N ALA A 43 1.85 3.11 -25.91
CA ALA A 43 0.92 2.05 -26.26
C ALA A 43 -0.51 2.56 -26.57
N GLY A 44 -0.76 3.86 -26.47
CA GLY A 44 -2.04 4.49 -26.79
C GLY A 44 -3.05 4.45 -25.63
N ILE A 45 -2.60 4.15 -24.42
CA ILE A 45 -3.46 4.09 -23.23
C ILE A 45 -3.35 5.44 -22.49
N PRO A 46 -4.46 6.17 -22.26
CA PRO A 46 -4.45 7.44 -21.56
C PRO A 46 -3.90 7.32 -20.13
N VAL A 47 -2.77 7.98 -19.87
CA VAL A 47 -2.12 8.05 -18.56
C VAL A 47 -1.80 9.50 -18.21
N PHE A 48 -2.19 9.89 -17.00
CA PHE A 48 -2.02 11.24 -16.43
C PHE A 48 -1.24 11.06 -15.14
N ALA A 49 0.08 10.96 -15.25
CA ALA A 49 0.96 10.74 -14.11
C ALA A 49 2.40 11.14 -14.46
N TRP A 50 3.10 11.82 -13.55
CA TRP A 50 4.55 12.04 -13.60
C TRP A 50 5.13 12.09 -12.19
N LYS A 51 6.45 11.94 -12.06
CA LYS A 51 7.12 12.04 -10.76
C LYS A 51 7.28 13.50 -10.35
N GLY A 52 6.83 13.84 -9.15
CA GLY A 52 6.93 15.18 -8.58
C GLY A 52 5.75 16.10 -8.91
N GLU A 53 4.56 15.54 -9.07
CA GLU A 53 3.31 16.32 -9.17
C GLU A 53 3.13 17.26 -7.96
N THR A 54 2.52 18.43 -8.19
CA THR A 54 1.91 19.23 -7.12
C THR A 54 0.57 18.63 -6.71
N ASP A 55 0.01 19.02 -5.55
CA ASP A 55 -1.30 18.53 -5.13
C ASP A 55 -2.44 18.96 -6.09
N GLU A 56 -2.32 20.11 -6.77
CA GLU A 56 -3.26 20.56 -7.80
C GLU A 56 -3.17 19.68 -9.06
N GLU A 57 -1.95 19.35 -9.48
CA GLU A 57 -1.71 18.46 -10.63
C GLU A 57 -2.19 17.03 -10.34
N TYR A 58 -2.01 16.55 -9.12
CA TYR A 58 -2.51 15.25 -8.65
C TYR A 58 -4.03 15.14 -8.76
N ASP A 59 -4.76 16.10 -8.18
CA ASP A 59 -6.23 16.15 -8.27
C ASP A 59 -6.68 16.29 -9.74
N TRP A 60 -5.98 17.12 -10.52
CA TRP A 60 -6.25 17.27 -11.95
C TRP A 60 -6.09 15.94 -12.70
N CYS A 61 -5.02 15.18 -12.43
CA CYS A 61 -4.73 13.89 -13.04
C CYS A 61 -5.84 12.86 -12.77
N ILE A 62 -6.29 12.74 -11.52
CA ILE A 62 -7.38 11.82 -11.17
C ILE A 62 -8.65 12.18 -11.96
N ARG A 63 -8.99 13.48 -12.06
CA ARG A 63 -10.17 13.93 -12.83
C ARG A 63 -10.09 13.61 -14.33
N GLN A 64 -8.89 13.58 -14.92
CA GLN A 64 -8.73 13.21 -16.34
C GLN A 64 -9.10 11.74 -16.63
N THR A 65 -9.14 10.90 -15.59
CA THR A 65 -9.52 9.48 -15.73
C THR A 65 -11.04 9.27 -15.82
N LEU A 66 -11.86 10.27 -15.48
CA LEU A 66 -13.32 10.13 -15.40
C LEU A 66 -14.05 10.27 -16.75
N LYS A 67 -13.36 10.66 -17.83
CA LYS A 67 -13.99 11.00 -19.11
C LYS A 67 -13.11 10.58 -20.28
N GLY A 68 -13.70 10.36 -21.45
CA GLY A 68 -12.97 10.07 -22.69
C GLY A 68 -12.72 8.59 -22.94
N PHE A 69 -13.59 7.74 -22.39
CA PHE A 69 -13.75 6.35 -22.82
C PHE A 69 -14.51 6.26 -24.15
N SER A 70 -14.54 5.09 -24.77
CA SER A 70 -15.47 4.77 -25.84
C SER A 70 -16.93 4.74 -25.35
N GLY A 71 -17.88 4.67 -26.29
CA GLY A 71 -19.31 4.67 -25.94
C GLY A 71 -19.80 6.02 -25.42
N ASP A 72 -20.32 6.05 -24.19
CA ASP A 72 -20.84 7.27 -23.56
C ASP A 72 -19.77 8.14 -22.90
N GLY A 73 -18.50 7.73 -23.01
CA GLY A 73 -17.36 8.51 -22.55
C GLY A 73 -17.00 8.33 -21.09
N LEU A 74 -17.62 7.42 -20.35
CA LEU A 74 -17.54 7.36 -18.88
C LEU A 74 -17.06 6.00 -18.34
N PRO A 75 -16.44 5.97 -17.14
CA PRO A 75 -16.01 4.73 -16.53
C PRO A 75 -17.19 3.89 -16.03
N ASN A 76 -17.02 2.57 -16.05
CA ASN A 76 -18.00 1.61 -15.55
C ASN A 76 -17.42 0.68 -14.44
N MET A 77 -16.14 0.83 -14.11
CA MET A 77 -15.42 0.10 -13.08
C MET A 77 -14.41 1.03 -12.42
N ILE A 78 -14.09 0.79 -11.15
CA ILE A 78 -13.02 1.47 -10.43
C ILE A 78 -12.00 0.44 -9.96
N LEU A 79 -10.72 0.70 -10.23
CA LEU A 79 -9.57 0.05 -9.61
C LEU A 79 -8.83 1.13 -8.82
N ASP A 80 -8.71 0.94 -7.51
CA ASP A 80 -8.25 1.97 -6.60
C ASP A 80 -7.19 1.43 -5.62
N ASP A 81 -6.31 2.35 -5.22
CA ASP A 81 -5.31 2.17 -4.19
C ASP A 81 -5.32 3.44 -3.33
N GLY A 82 -5.90 3.32 -2.13
CA GLY A 82 -6.02 4.42 -1.17
C GLY A 82 -7.42 5.01 -1.08
N GLY A 83 -8.24 4.80 -2.10
CA GLY A 83 -9.64 5.21 -2.15
C GLY A 83 -9.89 6.62 -2.69
N ASP A 84 -8.88 7.30 -3.23
CA ASP A 84 -9.00 8.67 -3.71
C ASP A 84 -9.95 8.80 -4.91
N LEU A 85 -9.87 7.88 -5.87
CA LEU A 85 -10.79 7.87 -7.01
C LEU A 85 -12.22 7.53 -6.57
N THR A 86 -12.37 6.58 -5.65
CA THR A 86 -13.64 6.22 -5.03
C THR A 86 -14.27 7.41 -4.31
N ASN A 87 -13.49 8.14 -3.52
CA ASN A 87 -13.94 9.34 -2.82
C ASN A 87 -14.37 10.42 -3.81
N LEU A 88 -13.54 10.70 -4.81
CA LEU A 88 -13.84 11.67 -5.85
C LEU A 88 -15.17 11.36 -6.55
N VAL A 89 -15.39 10.11 -6.95
CA VAL A 89 -16.62 9.70 -7.61
C VAL A 89 -17.83 9.82 -6.69
N ILE A 90 -17.77 9.25 -5.48
CA ILE A 90 -18.94 9.21 -4.58
C ILE A 90 -19.32 10.62 -4.10
N ASP A 91 -18.33 11.46 -3.78
CA ASP A 91 -18.59 12.75 -3.14
C ASP A 91 -18.76 13.91 -4.13
N HIS A 92 -18.10 13.84 -5.29
CA HIS A 92 -18.06 14.96 -6.25
C HIS A 92 -18.66 14.66 -7.62
N TYR A 93 -18.84 13.38 -7.98
CA TYR A 93 -19.45 12.97 -9.26
C TYR A 93 -20.53 11.89 -9.06
N PRO A 94 -21.53 12.12 -8.19
CA PRO A 94 -22.55 11.12 -7.87
C PRO A 94 -23.38 10.68 -9.09
N GLU A 95 -23.43 11.49 -10.15
CA GLU A 95 -24.06 11.15 -11.43
C GLU A 95 -23.39 9.97 -12.16
N LEU A 96 -22.14 9.62 -11.82
CA LEU A 96 -21.42 8.47 -12.38
C LEU A 96 -21.77 7.16 -11.67
N ILE A 97 -22.26 7.21 -10.43
CA ILE A 97 -22.57 6.04 -9.60
C ILE A 97 -23.45 5.02 -10.33
N PRO A 98 -24.54 5.39 -11.03
CA PRO A 98 -25.39 4.41 -11.72
C PRO A 98 -24.69 3.61 -12.82
N LYS A 99 -23.57 4.13 -13.36
CA LYS A 99 -22.81 3.51 -14.45
C LYS A 99 -21.67 2.61 -13.96
N ILE A 100 -21.28 2.74 -12.69
CA ILE A 100 -20.18 1.98 -12.11
C ILE A 100 -20.71 0.70 -11.48
N TYR A 101 -20.12 -0.43 -11.87
CA TYR A 101 -20.57 -1.76 -11.45
C TYR A 101 -19.81 -2.28 -10.23
N GLY A 102 -18.59 -1.82 -9.99
CA GLY A 102 -17.82 -2.24 -8.81
C GLY A 102 -16.52 -1.47 -8.61
N ILE A 103 -16.00 -1.58 -7.39
CA ILE A 103 -14.70 -1.06 -6.95
C ILE A 103 -13.82 -2.23 -6.52
N SER A 104 -12.55 -2.26 -6.91
CA SER A 104 -11.55 -3.11 -6.27
C SER A 104 -10.48 -2.26 -5.61
N GLU A 105 -10.31 -2.45 -4.30
CA GLU A 105 -9.46 -1.60 -3.46
C GLU A 105 -8.26 -2.38 -2.90
N GLU A 106 -7.06 -1.89 -3.18
CA GLU A 106 -5.80 -2.58 -2.91
C GLU A 106 -5.31 -2.43 -1.47
N THR A 107 -5.53 -1.30 -0.80
CA THR A 107 -4.80 -0.99 0.44
C THR A 107 -5.67 -0.94 1.69
N THR A 108 -5.03 -1.22 2.82
CA THR A 108 -5.63 -1.16 4.16
C THR A 108 -6.36 0.17 4.40
N THR A 109 -5.79 1.27 3.93
CA THR A 109 -6.35 2.62 4.11
C THR A 109 -7.63 2.83 3.31
N GLY A 110 -7.61 2.49 2.01
CA GLY A 110 -8.81 2.56 1.18
C GLY A 110 -9.91 1.61 1.67
N VAL A 111 -9.55 0.40 2.12
CA VAL A 111 -10.51 -0.55 2.72
C VAL A 111 -11.14 -0.01 4.01
N LYS A 112 -10.34 0.59 4.92
CA LYS A 112 -10.87 1.27 6.12
C LYS A 112 -11.87 2.35 5.73
N ASN A 113 -11.59 3.11 4.66
CA ASN A 113 -12.50 4.13 4.15
C ASN A 113 -13.80 3.53 3.58
N LEU A 114 -13.73 2.45 2.80
CA LEU A 114 -14.90 1.71 2.31
C LEU A 114 -15.79 1.23 3.46
N TYR A 115 -15.22 0.62 4.51
CA TYR A 115 -16.00 0.19 5.68
C TYR A 115 -16.61 1.37 6.45
N LYS A 116 -15.90 2.49 6.60
CA LYS A 116 -16.46 3.72 7.21
C LYS A 116 -17.67 4.23 6.41
N ARG A 117 -17.63 4.19 5.08
CA ARG A 117 -18.76 4.55 4.22
C ARG A 117 -19.91 3.57 4.37
N LEU A 118 -19.63 2.26 4.35
CA LEU A 118 -20.62 1.20 4.53
C LEU A 118 -21.38 1.34 5.86
N GLN A 119 -20.66 1.53 6.97
CA GLN A 119 -21.25 1.72 8.30
C GLN A 119 -22.15 2.97 8.39
N LYS A 120 -21.86 4.00 7.59
CA LYS A 120 -22.66 5.23 7.50
C LYS A 120 -23.80 5.14 6.48
N GLY A 121 -23.98 4.01 5.79
CA GLY A 121 -24.96 3.85 4.70
C GLY A 121 -24.63 4.71 3.47
N LYS A 122 -23.34 5.04 3.26
CA LYS A 122 -22.85 5.95 2.20
C LYS A 122 -21.98 5.25 1.15
N LEU A 123 -22.03 3.92 1.06
CA LEU A 123 -21.35 3.15 0.03
C LEU A 123 -22.38 2.68 -1.01
N PRO A 124 -22.48 3.30 -2.20
CA PRO A 124 -23.51 2.97 -3.18
C PRO A 124 -23.05 1.94 -4.24
N ILE A 125 -21.77 1.57 -4.24
CA ILE A 125 -21.13 0.70 -5.24
C ILE A 125 -20.51 -0.48 -4.47
N PRO A 126 -20.73 -1.74 -4.88
CA PRO A 126 -20.12 -2.90 -4.24
C PRO A 126 -18.60 -2.85 -4.44
N ALA A 127 -17.87 -3.23 -3.40
CA ALA A 127 -16.42 -3.20 -3.43
C ALA A 127 -15.83 -4.56 -3.08
N ILE A 128 -14.78 -4.99 -3.78
CA ILE A 128 -13.92 -6.09 -3.36
C ILE A 128 -12.71 -5.51 -2.63
N ASN A 129 -12.57 -5.93 -1.38
CA ASN A 129 -11.38 -5.74 -0.57
C ASN A 129 -10.28 -6.68 -1.08
N VAL A 130 -9.39 -6.16 -1.91
CA VAL A 130 -8.25 -6.90 -2.43
C VAL A 130 -7.15 -6.98 -1.36
N ASN A 131 -7.00 -5.93 -0.54
CA ASN A 131 -6.00 -5.86 0.51
C ASN A 131 -5.96 -7.10 1.42
N ASP A 132 -7.14 -7.58 1.84
CA ASP A 132 -7.26 -8.67 2.80
C ASP A 132 -7.27 -10.06 2.15
N SER A 133 -7.03 -10.13 0.83
CA SER A 133 -6.64 -11.40 0.20
C SER A 133 -5.34 -11.88 0.82
N VAL A 134 -5.21 -13.20 0.95
CA VAL A 134 -4.08 -13.82 1.64
C VAL A 134 -2.77 -13.52 0.94
N THR A 135 -2.78 -13.78 -0.36
CA THR A 135 -1.68 -13.54 -1.27
C THR A 135 -1.40 -12.06 -1.49
N LYS A 136 -2.25 -11.15 -1.00
CA LYS A 136 -1.97 -9.72 -0.93
C LYS A 136 -1.35 -9.39 0.42
N SER A 137 -2.13 -9.35 1.49
CA SER A 137 -1.67 -8.82 2.79
C SER A 137 -0.39 -9.47 3.32
N LYS A 138 -0.25 -10.80 3.25
CA LYS A 138 0.91 -11.53 3.80
C LYS A 138 2.11 -11.59 2.88
N PHE A 139 1.98 -11.13 1.64
CA PHE A 139 3.10 -11.11 0.69
C PHE A 139 3.51 -9.69 0.36
N ASP A 140 2.57 -8.86 -0.06
CA ASP A 140 2.77 -7.46 -0.38
C ASP A 140 3.21 -6.66 0.84
N ASN A 141 2.32 -6.53 1.83
CA ASN A 141 2.57 -5.68 2.99
C ASN A 141 3.76 -6.20 3.83
N LEU A 142 3.96 -7.52 3.87
CA LEU A 142 5.04 -8.14 4.64
C LEU A 142 6.36 -8.23 3.85
N TYR A 143 6.40 -9.01 2.77
CA TYR A 143 7.64 -9.27 2.03
C TYR A 143 8.02 -8.11 1.11
N GLY A 144 7.04 -7.42 0.53
CA GLY A 144 7.30 -6.23 -0.29
C GLY A 144 7.95 -5.10 0.52
N CYS A 145 7.42 -4.80 1.70
CA CYS A 145 8.02 -3.80 2.60
C CYS A 145 9.37 -4.28 3.16
N ARG A 146 9.54 -5.59 3.39
CA ARG A 146 10.84 -6.16 3.81
C ARG A 146 11.94 -5.93 2.77
N GLU A 147 11.62 -5.99 1.49
CA GLU A 147 12.58 -5.72 0.41
C GLU A 147 12.78 -4.21 0.20
N SER A 148 11.68 -3.45 0.15
CA SER A 148 11.69 -2.09 -0.39
C SER A 148 11.97 -0.98 0.62
N LEU A 149 11.73 -1.20 1.92
CA LEU A 149 12.03 -0.19 2.95
C LEU A 149 13.52 0.17 2.96
N VAL A 150 14.38 -0.87 3.05
CA VAL A 150 15.82 -0.66 3.15
C VAL A 150 16.38 -0.12 1.83
N ASP A 151 15.82 -0.52 0.68
CA ASP A 151 16.18 0.06 -0.61
C ASP A 151 15.92 1.58 -0.63
N GLY A 152 14.72 2.02 -0.17
CA GLY A 152 14.38 3.43 -0.04
C GLY A 152 15.35 4.21 0.86
N ILE A 153 15.62 3.70 2.06
CA ILE A 153 16.57 4.31 3.00
C ILE A 153 17.98 4.38 2.39
N LYS A 154 18.43 3.31 1.71
CA LYS A 154 19.77 3.23 1.12
C LYS A 154 19.95 4.18 -0.04
N ARG A 155 19.05 4.22 -1.02
CA ARG A 155 19.15 5.19 -2.13
C ARG A 155 19.06 6.63 -1.66
N ALA A 156 18.27 6.88 -0.62
CA ALA A 156 18.13 8.21 -0.03
C ALA A 156 19.41 8.65 0.70
N THR A 157 20.05 7.78 1.48
CA THR A 157 21.04 8.25 2.48
C THR A 157 22.39 7.57 2.43
N ASP A 158 22.49 6.43 1.73
CA ASP A 158 23.66 5.53 1.71
C ASP A 158 24.11 5.07 3.12
N VAL A 159 23.30 5.34 4.14
CA VAL A 159 23.68 5.23 5.55
C VAL A 159 23.96 3.78 5.92
N MET A 160 24.97 3.53 6.78
CA MET A 160 25.17 2.22 7.38
C MET A 160 24.03 1.91 8.37
N ILE A 161 23.27 0.83 8.13
CA ILE A 161 22.16 0.41 9.01
C ILE A 161 22.66 -0.44 10.19
N ALA A 162 23.67 -1.28 9.96
CA ALA A 162 24.24 -2.15 10.99
C ALA A 162 24.70 -1.34 12.23
N GLY A 163 24.36 -1.83 13.42
CA GLY A 163 24.69 -1.19 14.69
C GLY A 163 23.81 0.01 15.05
N LYS A 164 22.94 0.49 14.15
CA LYS A 164 22.01 1.58 14.46
C LYS A 164 20.78 1.08 15.21
N THR A 165 20.30 1.90 16.14
CA THR A 165 18.98 1.73 16.74
C THR A 165 17.92 2.23 15.76
N CYS A 166 17.00 1.35 15.35
CA CYS A 166 15.91 1.69 14.44
C CYS A 166 14.56 1.49 15.13
N CYS A 167 13.75 2.54 15.21
CA CYS A 167 12.43 2.53 15.81
C CYS A 167 11.38 2.32 14.72
N VAL A 168 10.67 1.19 14.76
CA VAL A 168 9.55 0.88 13.87
C VAL A 168 8.24 1.13 14.62
N CYS A 169 7.48 2.13 14.18
CA CYS A 169 6.21 2.47 14.83
C CYS A 169 5.07 1.71 14.15
N GLY A 170 4.42 0.82 14.89
CA GLY A 170 3.45 -0.16 14.39
C GLY A 170 4.10 -1.51 14.04
N TYR A 171 3.37 -2.59 14.32
CA TYR A 171 3.81 -3.97 14.12
C TYR A 171 2.71 -4.83 13.47
N GLY A 172 1.93 -4.21 12.58
CA GLY A 172 1.13 -4.90 11.56
C GLY A 172 2.00 -5.62 10.52
N ASP A 173 1.45 -5.98 9.36
CA ASP A 173 2.23 -6.69 8.34
C ASP A 173 3.39 -5.84 7.78
N VAL A 174 3.17 -4.54 7.54
CA VAL A 174 4.20 -3.57 7.13
C VAL A 174 5.29 -3.45 8.18
N GLY A 175 4.92 -3.26 9.45
CA GLY A 175 5.84 -3.17 10.57
C GLY A 175 6.68 -4.44 10.76
N LYS A 176 6.05 -5.63 10.64
CA LYS A 176 6.75 -6.92 10.69
C LYS A 176 7.79 -7.04 9.58
N GLY A 177 7.44 -6.67 8.34
CA GLY A 177 8.35 -6.70 7.19
C GLY A 177 9.53 -5.75 7.39
N SER A 178 9.21 -4.53 7.81
CA SER A 178 10.16 -3.46 8.10
C SER A 178 11.16 -3.84 9.19
N ALA A 179 10.67 -4.35 10.32
CA ALA A 179 11.50 -4.80 11.44
C ALA A 179 12.41 -5.96 11.04
N ALA A 180 11.88 -6.94 10.30
CA ALA A 180 12.66 -8.08 9.80
C ALA A 180 13.80 -7.63 8.88
N ALA A 181 13.53 -6.67 7.97
CA ALA A 181 14.55 -6.14 7.06
C ALA A 181 15.68 -5.44 7.83
N LEU A 182 15.33 -4.51 8.73
CA LEU A 182 16.30 -3.76 9.51
C LEU A 182 17.16 -4.69 10.39
N ARG A 183 16.54 -5.69 11.02
CA ARG A 183 17.26 -6.71 11.80
C ARG A 183 18.23 -7.52 10.94
N ALA A 184 17.84 -7.92 9.73
CA ALA A 184 18.70 -8.64 8.80
C ALA A 184 19.93 -7.82 8.38
N PHE A 185 19.80 -6.49 8.33
CA PHE A 185 20.92 -5.56 8.13
C PHE A 185 21.76 -5.30 9.39
N GLY A 186 21.48 -5.97 10.52
CA GLY A 186 22.22 -5.83 11.77
C GLY A 186 21.83 -4.62 12.61
N ALA A 187 20.65 -4.03 12.40
CA ALA A 187 20.13 -2.97 13.26
C ALA A 187 19.66 -3.52 14.62
N ARG A 188 19.74 -2.67 15.65
CA ARG A 188 19.03 -2.88 16.92
C ARG A 188 17.62 -2.31 16.77
N VAL A 189 16.67 -3.18 16.41
CA VAL A 189 15.29 -2.78 16.15
C VAL A 189 14.50 -2.70 17.46
N VAL A 190 13.77 -1.60 17.65
CA VAL A 190 12.74 -1.46 18.67
C VAL A 190 11.40 -1.19 17.99
N VAL A 191 10.31 -1.54 18.66
CA VAL A 191 8.95 -1.45 18.12
C VAL A 191 8.10 -0.60 19.06
N THR A 192 7.19 0.21 18.50
CA THR A 192 6.09 0.81 19.25
C THR A 192 4.77 0.21 18.77
N GLU A 193 3.83 -0.05 19.70
CA GLU A 193 2.54 -0.64 19.37
C GLU A 193 1.46 -0.21 20.36
N VAL A 194 0.24 -0.08 19.85
CA VAL A 194 -0.98 0.16 20.62
C VAL A 194 -1.79 -1.12 20.82
N ASP A 195 -1.68 -2.08 19.88
CA ASP A 195 -2.39 -3.36 19.97
C ASP A 195 -1.56 -4.35 20.81
N PRO A 196 -2.10 -4.87 21.94
CA PRO A 196 -1.38 -5.80 22.79
C PRO A 196 -1.05 -7.14 22.11
N ILE A 197 -1.82 -7.58 21.11
CA ILE A 197 -1.55 -8.80 20.34
C ILE A 197 -0.30 -8.59 19.49
N ASN A 198 -0.24 -7.48 18.75
CA ASN A 198 0.90 -7.14 17.92
C ASN A 198 2.15 -6.83 18.75
N ALA A 199 2.00 -6.12 19.87
CA ALA A 199 3.08 -5.88 20.82
C ALA A 199 3.66 -7.18 21.38
N LEU A 200 2.79 -8.13 21.78
CA LEU A 200 3.24 -9.43 22.25
C LEU A 200 3.97 -10.20 21.14
N GLN A 201 3.49 -10.17 19.89
CA GLN A 201 4.21 -10.75 18.76
C GLN A 201 5.61 -10.14 18.58
N ALA A 202 5.74 -8.81 18.67
CA ALA A 202 7.04 -8.14 18.57
C ALA A 202 8.00 -8.59 19.68
N ALA A 203 7.51 -8.65 20.92
CA ALA A 203 8.28 -9.13 22.07
C ALA A 203 8.71 -10.60 21.91
N MET A 204 7.82 -11.47 21.42
CA MET A 204 8.13 -12.89 21.20
C MET A 204 9.13 -13.14 20.07
N GLU A 205 9.22 -12.22 19.10
CA GLU A 205 10.29 -12.22 18.09
C GLU A 205 11.61 -11.63 18.63
N GLY A 206 11.63 -11.11 19.86
CA GLY A 206 12.82 -10.55 20.51
C GLY A 206 13.06 -9.06 20.23
N TYR A 207 12.04 -8.33 19.76
CA TYR A 207 12.11 -6.87 19.69
C TYR A 207 11.72 -6.25 21.04
N GLN A 208 12.45 -5.21 21.44
CA GLN A 208 12.03 -4.40 22.57
C GLN A 208 10.81 -3.57 22.17
N VAL A 209 9.73 -3.66 22.94
CA VAL A 209 8.54 -2.82 22.76
C VAL A 209 8.65 -1.61 23.69
N VAL A 210 8.62 -0.40 23.13
CA VAL A 210 8.83 0.87 23.83
C VAL A 210 7.83 1.92 23.32
N ARG A 211 7.78 3.07 23.98
CA ARG A 211 7.10 4.25 23.42
C ARG A 211 8.09 5.11 22.63
N VAL A 212 7.57 5.97 21.76
CA VAL A 212 8.43 6.86 20.95
C VAL A 212 9.22 7.79 21.86
N GLU A 213 8.58 8.32 22.90
CA GLU A 213 9.14 9.23 23.90
C GLU A 213 10.32 8.60 24.65
N ASP A 214 10.30 7.28 24.86
CA ASP A 214 11.32 6.56 25.60
C ASP A 214 12.60 6.35 24.77
N ILE A 215 12.51 6.36 23.43
CA ILE A 215 13.65 6.06 22.54
C ILE A 215 14.05 7.23 21.63
N ALA A 216 13.29 8.33 21.61
CA ALA A 216 13.47 9.44 20.68
C ALA A 216 14.92 9.97 20.65
N ALA A 217 15.58 10.08 21.81
CA ALA A 217 16.94 10.58 21.92
C ALA A 217 18.03 9.59 21.46
N GLU A 218 17.74 8.29 21.39
CA GLU A 218 18.72 7.24 21.10
C GLU A 218 18.62 6.70 19.67
N ALA A 219 17.40 6.61 19.14
CA ALA A 219 17.14 6.05 17.83
C ALA A 219 17.78 6.89 16.72
N HIS A 220 18.32 6.19 15.73
CA HIS A 220 18.98 6.80 14.57
C HIS A 220 18.05 6.86 13.37
N ILE A 221 17.12 5.91 13.27
CA ILE A 221 16.17 5.79 12.17
C ILE A 221 14.78 5.56 12.78
N PHE A 222 13.81 6.36 12.37
CA PHE A 222 12.40 6.20 12.70
C PHE A 222 11.63 5.84 11.43
N VAL A 223 10.84 4.78 11.50
CA VAL A 223 10.00 4.29 10.40
C VAL A 223 8.57 4.19 10.90
N THR A 224 7.66 4.99 10.36
CA THR A 224 6.22 4.90 10.68
C THR A 224 5.52 3.91 9.74
N THR A 225 4.73 3.00 10.30
CA THR A 225 4.09 1.86 9.58
C THR A 225 2.65 1.61 10.03
N THR A 226 1.99 2.61 10.62
CA THR A 226 0.76 2.42 11.41
C THR A 226 -0.52 2.52 10.58
N GLY A 227 -0.48 3.25 9.47
CA GLY A 227 -1.68 3.69 8.76
C GLY A 227 -2.60 4.55 9.63
N ASN A 228 -2.02 5.34 10.53
CA ASN A 228 -2.69 6.27 11.46
C ASN A 228 -1.97 7.63 11.51
N ASP A 229 -2.58 8.63 12.13
CA ASP A 229 -2.05 10.00 12.23
C ASP A 229 -1.20 10.24 13.47
N ASP A 230 -0.38 11.30 13.42
CA ASP A 230 0.32 11.89 14.57
C ASP A 230 1.22 10.91 15.36
N ILE A 231 2.00 10.09 14.64
CA ILE A 231 2.92 9.12 15.25
C ILE A 231 4.24 9.79 15.64
N ILE A 232 4.82 10.59 14.74
CA ILE A 232 5.99 11.42 15.02
C ILE A 232 5.54 12.88 15.05
N THR A 233 5.51 13.47 16.25
CA THR A 233 4.93 14.78 16.50
C THR A 233 5.98 15.84 16.87
N ARG A 234 5.52 17.08 17.02
CA ARG A 234 6.29 18.22 17.54
C ARG A 234 6.99 17.96 18.88
N GLU A 235 6.45 17.07 19.73
CA GLU A 235 7.08 16.69 20.99
C GLU A 235 8.29 15.77 20.79
N HIS A 236 8.33 15.02 19.68
CA HIS A 236 9.38 14.04 19.41
C HIS A 236 10.62 14.66 18.73
N PHE A 237 10.43 15.53 17.72
CA PHE A 237 11.56 16.10 16.97
C PHE A 237 12.64 16.78 17.84
N PRO A 238 12.30 17.59 18.86
CA PRO A 238 13.30 18.21 19.73
C PRO A 238 14.08 17.21 20.59
N LEU A 239 13.64 15.95 20.71
CA LEU A 239 14.36 14.93 21.47
C LEU A 239 15.38 14.20 20.60
N MET A 240 15.14 14.12 19.29
CA MET A 240 15.93 13.34 18.34
C MET A 240 17.40 13.75 18.30
N ARG A 241 18.28 12.76 18.12
CA ARG A 241 19.72 12.99 17.95
C ARG A 241 20.04 13.74 16.66
N ASP A 242 21.25 14.28 16.59
CA ASP A 242 21.75 14.90 15.36
C ASP A 242 21.78 13.88 14.20
N ASP A 243 21.32 14.31 13.04
CA ASP A 243 21.14 13.51 11.82
C ASP A 243 20.29 12.24 12.01
N ALA A 244 19.27 12.30 12.87
CA ALA A 244 18.23 11.28 12.91
C ALA A 244 17.49 11.23 11.55
N ILE A 245 17.32 10.02 11.00
CA ILE A 245 16.55 9.79 9.78
C ILE A 245 15.11 9.47 10.17
N VAL A 246 14.16 10.18 9.58
CA VAL A 246 12.73 9.97 9.78
C VAL A 246 12.09 9.67 8.42
N CYS A 247 11.39 8.55 8.33
CA CYS A 247 10.66 8.17 7.14
C CYS A 247 9.35 7.46 7.47
N ASN A 248 8.47 7.45 6.48
CA ASN A 248 7.17 6.81 6.54
C ASN A 248 7.07 5.78 5.41
N ILE A 249 6.47 4.64 5.69
CA ILE A 249 6.12 3.63 4.69
C ILE A 249 4.66 3.17 4.84
N GLY A 250 3.88 3.84 5.69
CA GLY A 250 2.42 3.80 5.66
C GLY A 250 1.86 4.59 4.48
N HIS A 251 0.54 4.56 4.28
CA HIS A 251 -0.08 4.97 3.01
C HIS A 251 -0.13 6.49 2.74
N PHE A 252 -0.34 7.32 3.77
CA PHE A 252 -0.40 8.79 3.64
C PHE A 252 0.76 9.46 4.37
N ASP A 253 0.92 10.77 4.22
CA ASP A 253 1.91 11.61 4.91
C ASP A 253 1.51 12.07 6.32
N THR A 254 0.36 11.63 6.82
CA THR A 254 -0.20 12.08 8.11
C THR A 254 0.45 11.42 9.34
N GLU A 255 1.27 10.37 9.16
CA GLU A 255 1.92 9.71 10.30
C GLU A 255 2.99 10.61 10.96
N ILE A 256 3.52 11.59 10.22
CA ILE A 256 4.58 12.50 10.64
C ILE A 256 4.09 13.93 10.53
N GLN A 257 4.27 14.74 11.58
CA GLN A 257 3.92 16.17 11.54
C GLN A 257 4.95 17.00 10.76
N VAL A 258 5.07 16.74 9.45
CA VAL A 258 6.00 17.42 8.53
C VAL A 258 5.76 18.93 8.51
N ASP A 259 4.50 19.36 8.45
CA ASP A 259 4.10 20.77 8.55
C ASP A 259 4.72 21.50 9.74
N TRP A 260 4.78 20.84 10.90
CA TRP A 260 5.37 21.43 12.09
C TRP A 260 6.88 21.52 11.94
N LEU A 261 7.52 20.46 11.41
CA LEU A 261 8.97 20.44 11.18
C LEU A 261 9.39 21.56 10.23
N GLU A 262 8.71 21.73 9.11
CA GLU A 262 9.00 22.78 8.12
C GLU A 262 8.82 24.19 8.71
N LYS A 263 7.77 24.42 9.49
CA LYS A 263 7.50 25.74 10.10
C LYS A 263 8.43 26.10 11.26
N ASN A 264 9.07 25.11 11.90
CA ASN A 264 9.85 25.32 13.14
C ASN A 264 11.35 25.04 12.96
N ALA A 265 11.80 24.57 11.80
CA ALA A 265 13.21 24.47 11.47
C ALA A 265 13.81 25.86 11.23
N LYS A 266 15.05 26.07 11.70
CA LYS A 266 15.85 27.28 11.42
C LYS A 266 16.28 27.36 9.96
N GLU A 267 16.56 26.21 9.37
CA GLU A 267 17.06 26.08 8.01
C GLU A 267 16.57 24.75 7.42
N HIS A 268 16.33 24.76 6.12
CA HIS A 268 15.98 23.60 5.33
C HIS A 268 16.91 23.54 4.12
N VAL A 269 17.52 22.38 3.90
CA VAL A 269 18.35 22.09 2.74
C VAL A 269 17.82 20.83 2.07
N GLU A 270 17.38 20.94 0.82
CA GLU A 270 17.15 19.78 -0.04
C GLU A 270 18.52 19.23 -0.48
N ILE A 271 18.84 18.01 -0.06
CA ILE A 271 20.14 17.36 -0.36
C ILE A 271 20.12 16.79 -1.79
N LYS A 272 19.00 16.15 -2.14
CA LYS A 272 18.66 15.59 -3.44
C LYS A 272 17.15 15.34 -3.48
N PRO A 273 16.55 15.00 -4.64
CA PRO A 273 15.12 14.73 -4.71
C PRO A 273 14.67 13.75 -3.62
N GLN A 274 13.65 14.15 -2.86
CA GLN A 274 13.04 13.39 -1.77
C GLN A 274 13.95 13.16 -0.55
N VAL A 275 15.01 13.95 -0.37
CA VAL A 275 15.88 13.90 0.81
C VAL A 275 16.13 15.33 1.32
N ASP A 276 15.50 15.65 2.45
CA ASP A 276 15.54 16.97 3.05
C ASP A 276 16.26 16.92 4.40
N ARG A 277 17.08 17.92 4.70
CA ARG A 277 17.77 18.08 5.98
C ARG A 277 17.32 19.37 6.65
N TYR A 278 16.75 19.25 7.85
CA TYR A 278 16.21 20.36 8.64
C TYR A 278 17.10 20.64 9.83
N THR A 279 17.52 21.89 10.00
CA THR A 279 18.27 22.36 11.18
C THR A 279 17.29 22.83 12.24
N MET A 280 17.26 22.16 13.40
CA MET A 280 16.36 22.50 14.51
C MET A 280 16.90 23.67 15.35
N GLU A 281 16.06 24.26 16.21
CA GLU A 281 16.45 25.32 17.15
C GLU A 281 17.72 24.97 17.96
N SER A 282 17.85 23.71 18.37
CA SER A 282 19.00 23.18 19.11
C SER A 282 20.31 23.09 18.32
N GLY A 283 20.29 23.30 16.99
CA GLY A 283 21.42 23.09 16.11
C GLY A 283 21.61 21.64 15.63
N ARG A 284 20.82 20.69 16.15
CA ARG A 284 20.73 19.31 15.63
C ARG A 284 19.91 19.26 14.34
N HIS A 285 20.15 18.23 13.55
CA HIS A 285 19.52 18.05 12.25
C HIS A 285 18.60 16.83 12.20
N ILE A 286 17.54 16.94 11.40
CA ILE A 286 16.64 15.83 11.04
C ILE A 286 16.73 15.61 9.54
N ILE A 287 16.96 14.36 9.12
CA ILE A 287 16.89 13.95 7.71
C ILE A 287 15.50 13.36 7.47
N LEU A 288 14.67 14.06 6.72
CA LEU A 288 13.33 13.60 6.36
C LEU A 288 13.36 13.00 4.95
N LEU A 289 12.79 11.80 4.81
CA LEU A 289 12.69 11.13 3.52
C LEU A 289 11.30 11.32 2.90
N ALA A 290 11.29 11.56 1.59
CA ALA A 290 10.08 11.69 0.76
C ALA A 290 9.04 12.67 1.31
N LYS A 291 9.47 13.72 2.04
CA LYS A 291 8.57 14.69 2.70
C LYS A 291 7.48 14.01 3.54
N GLY A 292 7.80 12.88 4.19
CA GLY A 292 6.85 12.10 4.99
C GLY A 292 5.88 11.21 4.21
N ARG A 293 5.92 11.19 2.87
CA ARG A 293 5.22 10.20 2.04
C ARG A 293 5.99 8.86 2.00
N LEU A 294 5.46 7.87 1.26
CA LEU A 294 6.00 6.51 1.20
C LEU A 294 7.45 6.47 0.72
N VAL A 295 8.38 6.12 1.62
CA VAL A 295 9.83 6.11 1.35
C VAL A 295 10.24 5.10 0.29
N ASN A 296 9.59 3.94 0.25
CA ASN A 296 9.93 2.86 -0.70
C ASN A 296 9.61 3.22 -2.15
N LEU A 297 8.62 4.09 -2.37
CA LEU A 297 8.21 4.57 -3.70
C LEU A 297 8.80 5.96 -4.01
N GLY A 298 8.90 6.83 -3.00
CA GLY A 298 9.45 8.16 -3.16
C GLY A 298 10.95 8.13 -3.43
N CYS A 299 11.69 7.34 -2.65
CA CYS A 299 13.15 7.24 -2.71
C CYS A 299 13.67 6.00 -3.46
N ALA A 300 12.80 5.06 -3.83
CA ALA A 300 13.15 3.86 -4.58
C ALA A 300 12.05 3.47 -5.58
N ASN A 301 11.93 2.18 -5.92
CA ASN A 301 11.06 1.70 -7.00
C ASN A 301 9.84 0.92 -6.49
N GLY A 302 9.49 1.05 -5.21
CA GLY A 302 8.43 0.28 -4.57
C GLY A 302 8.77 -1.20 -4.45
N HIS A 303 7.74 -2.04 -4.42
CA HIS A 303 7.89 -3.47 -4.23
C HIS A 303 8.41 -4.17 -5.50
N PRO A 304 9.20 -5.25 -5.37
CA PRO A 304 9.65 -6.04 -6.52
C PRO A 304 8.49 -6.62 -7.32
N SER A 305 8.66 -6.79 -8.64
CA SER A 305 7.61 -7.26 -9.54
C SER A 305 6.98 -8.59 -9.12
N PHE A 306 7.76 -9.51 -8.56
CA PHE A 306 7.23 -10.80 -8.08
C PHE A 306 6.24 -10.64 -6.92
N VAL A 307 6.49 -9.67 -6.03
CA VAL A 307 5.55 -9.35 -4.95
C VAL A 307 4.28 -8.75 -5.55
N MET A 308 4.42 -7.72 -6.40
CA MET A 308 3.26 -7.07 -7.03
C MET A 308 2.47 -7.99 -7.95
N SER A 309 3.09 -9.03 -8.51
CA SER A 309 2.40 -10.07 -9.29
C SER A 309 1.29 -10.76 -8.48
N ASN A 310 1.47 -10.92 -7.16
CA ASN A 310 0.43 -11.49 -6.31
C ASN A 310 -0.73 -10.50 -6.12
N SER A 311 -0.43 -9.26 -5.75
CA SER A 311 -1.44 -8.21 -5.54
C SER A 311 -2.23 -7.92 -6.82
N PHE A 312 -1.54 -7.80 -7.95
CA PHE A 312 -2.15 -7.47 -9.23
C PHE A 312 -2.92 -8.64 -9.83
N ALA A 313 -2.51 -9.89 -9.59
CA ALA A 313 -3.36 -11.04 -9.91
C ALA A 313 -4.69 -10.98 -9.13
N ASN A 314 -4.66 -10.62 -7.83
CA ASN A 314 -5.90 -10.43 -7.07
C ASN A 314 -6.74 -9.26 -7.60
N GLN A 315 -6.14 -8.14 -7.97
CA GLN A 315 -6.84 -7.01 -8.59
C GLN A 315 -7.51 -7.40 -9.91
N VAL A 316 -6.81 -8.10 -10.80
CA VAL A 316 -7.37 -8.60 -12.06
C VAL A 316 -8.54 -9.55 -11.79
N LEU A 317 -8.39 -10.49 -10.85
CA LEU A 317 -9.46 -11.42 -10.50
C LEU A 317 -10.66 -10.70 -9.88
N ALA A 318 -10.45 -9.68 -9.06
CA ALA A 318 -11.53 -8.85 -8.51
C ALA A 318 -12.28 -8.08 -9.59
N GLN A 319 -11.56 -7.48 -10.55
CA GLN A 319 -12.16 -6.78 -11.70
C GLN A 319 -12.98 -7.74 -12.57
N ILE A 320 -12.45 -8.92 -12.90
CA ILE A 320 -13.18 -9.96 -13.64
C ILE A 320 -14.43 -10.37 -12.86
N GLU A 321 -14.29 -10.69 -11.58
CA GLU A 321 -15.38 -11.18 -10.72
C GLU A 321 -16.54 -10.19 -10.64
N LEU A 322 -16.25 -8.89 -10.42
CA LEU A 322 -17.27 -7.84 -10.41
C LEU A 322 -17.91 -7.67 -11.80
N TRP A 323 -17.10 -7.62 -12.86
CA TRP A 323 -17.58 -7.38 -14.21
C TRP A 323 -18.45 -8.52 -14.75
N THR A 324 -18.07 -9.77 -14.53
CA THR A 324 -18.82 -10.94 -15.01
C THR A 324 -20.14 -11.14 -14.26
N ASN A 325 -20.24 -10.61 -13.04
CA ASN A 325 -21.44 -10.70 -12.20
C ASN A 325 -22.26 -9.40 -12.17
N ARG A 326 -21.93 -8.42 -13.01
CA ARG A 326 -22.58 -7.09 -13.02
C ARG A 326 -24.09 -7.12 -13.32
N ASP A 327 -24.54 -8.16 -14.03
CA ASP A 327 -25.93 -8.34 -14.49
C ASP A 327 -26.73 -9.29 -13.57
N ASN A 328 -26.17 -9.71 -12.43
CA ASN A 328 -26.83 -10.57 -11.45
C ASN A 328 -26.79 -10.00 -10.02
N ASP A 329 -27.47 -10.66 -9.09
CA ASP A 329 -27.64 -10.19 -7.70
C ASP A 329 -26.49 -10.60 -6.76
N LYS A 330 -25.35 -11.09 -7.28
CA LYS A 330 -24.21 -11.51 -6.43
C LYS A 330 -23.57 -10.33 -5.71
N TYR A 331 -23.43 -9.20 -6.40
CA TYR A 331 -22.85 -7.96 -5.90
C TYR A 331 -23.86 -6.81 -6.07
N PRO A 332 -24.91 -6.74 -5.24
CA PRO A 332 -25.94 -5.72 -5.38
C PRO A 332 -25.37 -4.31 -5.23
N ARG A 333 -25.96 -3.36 -5.98
CA ARG A 333 -25.63 -1.92 -5.95
C ARG A 333 -26.64 -1.12 -5.12
N GLY A 334 -26.36 0.16 -4.90
CA GLY A 334 -27.21 1.06 -4.12
C GLY A 334 -27.17 0.73 -2.63
N GLU A 335 -28.32 0.79 -1.96
CA GLU A 335 -28.44 0.60 -0.50
C GLU A 335 -28.00 -0.79 -0.01
N LYS A 336 -27.93 -1.78 -0.91
CA LYS A 336 -27.52 -3.15 -0.60
C LYS A 336 -26.04 -3.41 -0.83
N ALA A 337 -25.28 -2.43 -1.35
CA ALA A 337 -23.86 -2.59 -1.60
C ALA A 337 -23.10 -2.94 -0.31
N GLN A 338 -22.12 -3.83 -0.44
CA GLN A 338 -21.26 -4.28 0.65
C GLN A 338 -19.80 -4.25 0.21
N VAL A 339 -18.91 -4.45 1.19
CA VAL A 339 -17.49 -4.75 0.98
C VAL A 339 -17.31 -6.26 1.09
N TYR A 340 -16.82 -6.90 0.03
CA TYR A 340 -16.65 -8.34 -0.11
C TYR A 340 -15.16 -8.71 -0.06
N PHE A 341 -14.87 -9.92 0.42
CA PHE A 341 -13.55 -10.53 0.23
C PHE A 341 -13.51 -11.26 -1.11
N LEU A 342 -12.31 -11.37 -1.69
CA LEU A 342 -12.10 -12.27 -2.82
C LEU A 342 -12.36 -13.72 -2.35
N PRO A 343 -13.09 -14.55 -3.12
CA PRO A 343 -13.30 -15.96 -2.79
C PRO A 343 -12.00 -16.70 -2.52
N LYS A 344 -11.93 -17.48 -1.43
CA LYS A 344 -10.70 -18.16 -0.97
C LYS A 344 -10.01 -19.03 -2.04
N HIS A 345 -10.77 -19.71 -2.89
CA HIS A 345 -10.20 -20.52 -3.98
C HIS A 345 -9.45 -19.69 -5.03
N LEU A 346 -9.82 -18.42 -5.24
CA LEU A 346 -9.11 -17.51 -6.15
C LEU A 346 -7.77 -17.09 -5.56
N ASP A 347 -7.74 -16.86 -4.26
CA ASP A 347 -6.54 -16.52 -3.50
C ASP A 347 -5.55 -17.70 -3.47
N GLU A 348 -6.04 -18.92 -3.23
CA GLU A 348 -5.25 -20.15 -3.36
C GLU A 348 -4.75 -20.36 -4.80
N LYS A 349 -5.56 -20.02 -5.80
CA LYS A 349 -5.15 -20.04 -7.21
C LYS A 349 -4.01 -19.07 -7.48
N VAL A 350 -4.07 -17.84 -6.95
CA VAL A 350 -2.96 -16.88 -7.05
C VAL A 350 -1.70 -17.48 -6.46
N ALA A 351 -1.75 -18.03 -5.24
CA ALA A 351 -0.59 -18.67 -4.62
C ALA A 351 -0.01 -19.79 -5.50
N ALA A 352 -0.87 -20.70 -5.97
CA ALA A 352 -0.49 -21.84 -6.80
C ALA A 352 0.23 -21.42 -8.10
N LEU A 353 -0.20 -20.34 -8.74
CA LEU A 353 0.44 -19.80 -9.96
C LEU A 353 1.88 -19.32 -9.73
N HIS A 354 2.20 -18.87 -8.51
CA HIS A 354 3.52 -18.33 -8.17
C HIS A 354 4.51 -19.40 -7.66
N LEU A 355 4.04 -20.56 -7.20
CA LEU A 355 4.89 -21.59 -6.58
C LEU A 355 5.99 -22.14 -7.50
N ALA A 356 5.68 -22.34 -8.79
CA ALA A 356 6.65 -22.89 -9.73
C ALA A 356 7.86 -21.95 -9.91
N GLN A 357 7.65 -20.63 -9.85
CA GLN A 357 8.70 -19.62 -10.03
C GLN A 357 9.71 -19.61 -8.87
N VAL A 358 9.30 -20.06 -7.67
CA VAL A 358 10.17 -20.22 -6.50
C VAL A 358 10.64 -21.66 -6.30
N GLY A 359 10.42 -22.54 -7.28
CA GLY A 359 10.85 -23.94 -7.25
C GLY A 359 10.05 -24.83 -6.29
N ALA A 360 8.90 -24.37 -5.78
CA ALA A 360 8.07 -25.14 -4.87
C ALA A 360 7.26 -26.22 -5.61
N LYS A 361 7.16 -27.41 -5.01
CA LYS A 361 6.37 -28.54 -5.51
C LYS A 361 5.29 -28.88 -4.50
N LEU A 362 4.03 -28.69 -4.87
CA LEU A 362 2.90 -28.87 -3.98
C LEU A 362 2.56 -30.35 -3.80
N THR A 363 2.39 -30.80 -2.55
CA THR A 363 1.84 -32.12 -2.25
C THR A 363 0.35 -32.17 -2.60
N LYS A 364 -0.10 -33.23 -3.26
CA LYS A 364 -1.53 -33.45 -3.54
C LYS A 364 -2.15 -34.34 -2.49
N LEU A 365 -3.29 -33.92 -1.93
CA LEU A 365 -4.07 -34.74 -1.01
C LEU A 365 -4.58 -36.00 -1.72
N THR A 366 -4.55 -37.14 -1.04
CA THR A 366 -5.36 -38.30 -1.44
C THR A 366 -6.83 -38.04 -1.08
N PRO A 367 -7.80 -38.73 -1.71
CA PRO A 367 -9.21 -38.62 -1.33
C PRO A 367 -9.46 -38.88 0.17
N SER A 368 -8.77 -39.87 0.74
CA SER A 368 -8.89 -40.19 2.17
C SER A 368 -8.34 -39.11 3.10
N GLN A 369 -7.29 -38.39 2.70
CA GLN A 369 -6.75 -37.27 3.47
C GLN A 369 -7.70 -36.07 3.42
N ALA A 370 -8.26 -35.78 2.24
CA ALA A 370 -9.23 -34.69 2.06
C ALA A 370 -10.50 -34.93 2.89
N GLU A 371 -11.02 -36.16 2.90
CA GLU A 371 -12.13 -36.57 3.77
C GLU A 371 -11.80 -36.39 5.25
N TYR A 372 -10.60 -36.81 5.70
CA TYR A 372 -10.18 -36.71 7.10
C TYR A 372 -10.15 -35.26 7.62
N ILE A 373 -9.70 -34.30 6.80
CA ILE A 373 -9.65 -32.88 7.18
C ILE A 373 -10.88 -32.09 6.74
N ASN A 374 -11.91 -32.77 6.21
CA ASN A 374 -13.17 -32.20 5.75
C ASN A 374 -12.98 -31.07 4.71
N CYS A 375 -12.21 -31.33 3.65
CA CYS A 375 -12.08 -30.44 2.50
C CYS A 375 -12.11 -31.24 1.17
N THR A 376 -12.08 -30.54 0.03
CA THR A 376 -11.89 -31.21 -1.26
C THR A 376 -10.39 -31.41 -1.55
N VAL A 377 -10.06 -32.32 -2.47
CA VAL A 377 -8.67 -32.55 -2.90
C VAL A 377 -8.03 -31.29 -3.48
N ASP A 378 -8.83 -30.41 -4.08
CA ASP A 378 -8.40 -29.19 -4.76
C ASP A 378 -8.74 -27.90 -3.97
N GLY A 379 -9.16 -28.04 -2.71
CA GLY A 379 -9.48 -26.93 -1.81
C GLY A 379 -10.92 -26.40 -1.89
N PRO A 380 -11.24 -25.29 -1.21
CA PRO A 380 -10.36 -24.55 -0.31
C PRO A 380 -9.84 -25.37 0.88
N PHE A 381 -8.59 -25.16 1.27
CA PHE A 381 -7.91 -26.00 2.26
C PHE A 381 -8.04 -25.52 3.71
N LYS A 382 -8.65 -24.34 3.90
CA LYS A 382 -8.76 -23.67 5.21
C LYS A 382 -10.13 -23.01 5.34
N ALA A 383 -10.64 -22.94 6.57
CA ALA A 383 -11.86 -22.22 6.87
C ALA A 383 -11.71 -20.70 6.62
N ASP A 384 -12.82 -19.99 6.49
CA ASP A 384 -12.82 -18.55 6.20
C ASP A 384 -12.16 -17.71 7.31
N HIS A 385 -12.35 -18.09 8.58
CA HIS A 385 -11.77 -17.41 9.74
C HIS A 385 -10.29 -17.75 10.00
N TYR A 386 -9.68 -18.59 9.17
CA TYR A 386 -8.29 -18.99 9.35
C TYR A 386 -7.35 -17.81 9.08
N ARG A 387 -6.39 -17.60 9.98
CA ARG A 387 -5.43 -16.50 9.92
C ARG A 387 -4.12 -16.87 9.24
N TYR A 388 -4.21 -17.61 8.13
CA TYR A 388 -3.09 -17.99 7.27
C TYR A 388 -2.21 -19.14 7.79
#